data_AF-A0A9P7J0E6-F1
#
_entry.id   AF-A0A9P7J0E6-F1
#
_cell.length_a   1.000
_cell.length_b   1.000
_cell.length_c   1.000
_cell.angle_alpha   90.00
_cell.angle_beta   90.00
_cell.angle_gamma   90.00
#
_symmetry.space_group_name_H-M   'P 1'
#
loop_
_entity.id
_entity.type
_entity.pdbx_description
1 polymer ?
#
loop_
_entity_poly.entity_id
_entity_poly.type
_entity_poly.pdbx_seq_one_letter_code
_entity_poly.pdbx_strand_id
1 'polypeptide(L)'
;GQLVHLILGAVVCGKPAAHKIGGFASHSHTNLCTACWITQADKARVATFEQTNLQQCKLGEKYQQLTTPTTCKNFVKDYATCYTQLSRLPYFNLVNQVVIDPMHNLFLGLIKMHFYNIWVQGKVLHPNHELTTFHNML
;
A
#
# COMPACT_ATOMS: atom_id res chain seq x y z
N GLY A 1 10.88 33.19 -24.44
CA GLY A 1 10.93 31.94 -23.65
C GLY A 1 9.56 31.28 -23.71
N GLN A 2 9.50 29.95 -23.75
CA GLN A 2 8.24 29.21 -23.80
C GLN A 2 7.84 28.77 -22.39
N LEU A 3 6.59 28.99 -22.03
CA LEU A 3 6.05 28.61 -20.72
C LEU A 3 5.50 27.18 -20.81
N VAL A 4 5.94 26.28 -19.93
CA VAL A 4 5.50 24.89 -19.87
C VAL A 4 4.76 24.66 -18.55
N HIS A 5 3.55 24.12 -18.64
CA HIS A 5 2.77 23.68 -17.47
C HIS A 5 2.90 22.17 -17.29
N LEU A 6 3.23 21.74 -16.08
CA LEU A 6 3.29 20.32 -15.70
C LEU A 6 2.31 20.06 -14.55
N ILE A 7 1.64 18.91 -14.61
CA ILE A 7 0.73 18.43 -13.57
C ILE A 7 1.14 17.00 -13.21
N LEU A 8 1.11 16.67 -11.92
CA LEU A 8 1.33 15.32 -11.45
C LEU A 8 0.03 14.51 -11.52
N GLY A 9 -0.08 13.63 -12.51
CA GLY A 9 -1.30 12.82 -12.72
C GLY A 9 -1.48 11.69 -11.71
N ALA A 10 -0.44 10.90 -11.47
CA ALA A 10 -0.45 9.80 -10.50
C ALA A 10 0.98 9.43 -10.09
N VAL A 11 1.12 8.80 -8.92
CA VAL A 11 2.35 8.18 -8.46
C VAL A 11 2.16 6.68 -8.50
N VAL A 12 2.85 6.01 -9.43
CA VAL A 12 2.82 4.55 -9.59
C VAL A 12 4.07 3.96 -8.97
N CYS A 13 3.93 3.14 -7.93
CA CYS A 13 5.08 2.55 -7.24
C CYS A 13 4.72 1.28 -6.46
N GLY A 14 5.72 0.49 -6.10
CA GLY A 14 5.53 -0.69 -5.25
C GLY A 14 4.94 -0.35 -3.88
N LYS A 15 4.37 -1.34 -3.18
CA LYS A 15 3.61 -1.09 -1.95
C LYS A 15 4.41 -0.35 -0.86
N PRO A 16 5.65 -0.72 -0.53
CA PRO A 16 6.43 0.02 0.48
C PRO A 16 6.65 1.51 0.14
N ALA A 17 6.84 1.81 -1.15
CA ALA A 17 7.02 3.18 -1.62
C ALA A 17 5.71 3.97 -1.55
N ALA A 18 4.60 3.36 -1.98
CA ALA A 18 3.28 3.97 -1.93
C ALA A 18 2.88 4.39 -0.51
N HIS A 19 3.19 3.54 0.48
CA HIS A 19 2.96 3.89 1.88
C HIS A 19 3.75 5.13 2.31
N LYS A 20 5.05 5.17 2.02
CA LYS A 20 5.91 6.30 2.40
C LYS A 20 5.54 7.60 1.68
N ILE A 21 5.30 7.52 0.38
CA ILE A 21 5.01 8.69 -0.46
C ILE A 21 3.59 9.20 -0.21
N GLY A 22 2.61 8.32 -0.02
CA GLY A 22 1.21 8.67 0.24
C GLY A 22 0.92 9.08 1.68
N GLY A 23 1.90 9.00 2.59
CA GLY A 23 1.69 9.35 3.99
C GLY A 23 0.90 8.30 4.77
N PHE A 24 0.99 7.03 4.39
CA PHE A 24 0.34 5.91 5.07
C PHE A 24 1.34 5.15 5.96
N ALA A 25 0.86 4.57 7.06
CA ALA A 25 1.65 3.68 7.90
C ALA A 25 2.13 2.44 7.13
N SER A 26 3.17 1.77 7.61
CA SER A 26 3.77 0.62 6.93
C SER A 26 2.76 -0.46 6.53
N HIS A 27 3.10 -1.25 5.51
CA HIS A 27 2.36 -2.44 5.09
C HIS A 27 2.13 -3.48 6.22
N SER A 28 2.92 -3.44 7.30
CA SER A 28 2.78 -4.29 8.49
C SER A 28 1.90 -3.69 9.60
N HIS A 29 1.32 -2.51 9.38
CA HIS A 29 0.45 -1.84 10.33
C HIS A 29 -0.94 -2.50 10.40
N THR A 30 -1.69 -2.29 11.49
CA THR A 30 -3.07 -2.82 11.64
C THR A 30 -3.94 -2.40 10.45
N ASN A 31 -3.94 -1.12 10.11
CA ASN A 31 -4.51 -0.59 8.87
C ASN A 31 -3.41 -0.52 7.81
N LEU A 32 -3.43 -1.46 6.87
CA LEU A 32 -2.35 -1.68 5.90
C LEU A 32 -2.70 -1.25 4.48
N CYS A 33 -3.94 -0.89 4.20
CA CYS A 33 -4.35 -0.48 2.87
C CYS A 33 -4.12 1.02 2.70
N THR A 34 -3.79 1.43 1.47
CA THR A 34 -3.65 2.84 1.08
C THR A 34 -4.96 3.40 0.53
N ALA A 35 -5.95 2.54 0.30
CA ALA A 35 -7.24 2.88 -0.29
C ALA A 35 -8.42 2.79 0.70
N CYS A 36 -8.26 2.11 1.83
CA CYS A 36 -9.35 1.77 2.73
C CYS A 36 -8.87 1.54 4.18
N TRP A 37 -9.80 1.61 5.14
CA TRP A 37 -9.53 1.37 6.56
C TRP A 37 -9.57 -0.11 6.98
N ILE A 38 -9.35 -1.03 6.04
CA ILE A 38 -9.36 -2.47 6.37
C ILE A 38 -8.22 -2.82 7.34
N THR A 39 -8.56 -3.62 8.35
CA THR A 39 -7.58 -4.12 9.32
C THR A 39 -6.94 -5.41 8.84
N GLN A 40 -5.79 -5.78 9.43
CA GLN A 40 -5.18 -7.09 9.18
C GLN A 40 -6.09 -8.28 9.53
N ALA A 41 -6.90 -8.14 10.58
CA ALA A 41 -7.81 -9.18 11.02
C ALA A 41 -9.00 -9.35 10.06
N ASP A 42 -9.41 -8.28 9.40
CA ASP A 42 -10.60 -8.25 8.53
C ASP A 42 -10.30 -8.55 7.05
N LYS A 43 -9.07 -8.93 6.69
CA LYS A 43 -8.67 -9.22 5.30
C LYS A 43 -9.54 -10.25 4.58
N ALA A 44 -10.14 -11.18 5.32
CA ALA A 44 -11.02 -12.22 4.77
C ALA A 44 -12.48 -11.76 4.65
N ARG A 45 -12.82 -10.59 5.16
CA ARG A 45 -14.20 -10.09 5.22
C ARG A 45 -14.51 -9.29 3.96
N VAL A 46 -15.64 -9.60 3.34
CA VAL A 46 -16.18 -8.80 2.24
C VAL A 46 -16.96 -7.64 2.87
N ALA A 47 -16.25 -6.57 3.21
CA ALA A 47 -16.82 -5.36 3.77
C ALA A 47 -16.15 -4.13 3.14
N THR A 48 -16.91 -3.05 3.02
CA THR A 48 -16.40 -1.78 2.48
C THR A 48 -15.87 -0.92 3.62
N PHE A 49 -14.58 -0.59 3.58
CA PHE A 49 -13.92 0.25 4.58
C PHE A 49 -13.51 1.60 3.97
N GLU A 50 -14.46 2.49 3.74
CA GLU A 50 -14.19 3.71 2.96
C GLU A 50 -13.18 4.65 3.63
N GLN A 51 -12.14 5.03 2.89
CA GLN A 51 -11.18 6.07 3.25
C GLN A 51 -11.23 7.18 2.21
N THR A 52 -11.30 8.43 2.65
CA THR A 52 -11.37 9.59 1.74
C THR A 52 -10.08 10.39 1.74
N ASN A 53 -9.80 11.04 0.61
CA ASN A 53 -8.68 11.98 0.51
C ASN A 53 -8.75 13.08 1.56
N LEU A 54 -9.95 13.63 1.79
CA LEU A 54 -10.14 14.70 2.76
C LEU A 54 -9.76 14.28 4.18
N GLN A 55 -10.15 13.06 4.58
CA GLN A 55 -9.74 12.51 5.88
C GLN A 55 -8.22 12.33 5.94
N GLN A 56 -7.61 11.79 4.88
CA GLN A 56 -6.16 11.58 4.83
C GLN A 56 -5.38 12.89 4.94
N CYS A 57 -5.77 13.92 4.20
CA CYS A 57 -5.14 15.24 4.28
C CYS A 57 -5.30 15.86 5.67
N LYS A 58 -6.51 15.83 6.25
CA LYS A 58 -6.77 16.35 7.61
C LYS A 58 -5.93 15.64 8.68
N LEU A 59 -5.78 14.32 8.59
CA LEU A 59 -4.95 13.55 9.51
C LEU A 59 -3.46 13.86 9.30
N GLY A 60 -3.02 14.02 8.05
CA GLY A 60 -1.66 14.43 7.72
C GLY A 60 -1.30 15.81 8.26
N GLU A 61 -2.21 16.79 8.18
CA GLU A 61 -2.04 18.13 8.76
C GLU A 61 -1.94 18.08 10.28
N LYS A 62 -2.82 17.31 10.94
CA LYS A 62 -2.73 17.08 12.40
C LYS A 62 -1.39 16.45 12.79
N TYR A 63 -0.92 15.47 12.02
CA TYR A 63 0.39 14.86 12.23
C TYR A 63 1.52 15.88 12.08
N GLN A 64 1.43 16.79 11.10
CA GLN A 64 2.45 17.83 10.87
C GLN A 64 2.58 18.81 12.04
N GLN A 65 1.51 19.03 12.81
CA GLN A 65 1.51 19.90 13.99
C GLN A 65 2.16 19.24 15.22
N LEU A 66 2.46 17.94 15.17
CA LEU A 66 3.09 17.23 16.27
C LEU A 66 4.60 17.54 16.34
N THR A 67 5.08 17.84 17.54
CA THR A 67 6.45 18.30 17.77
C THR A 67 7.41 17.22 18.27
N THR A 68 6.89 16.11 18.84
CA THR A 68 7.74 15.09 19.47
C THR A 68 7.73 13.77 18.69
N PRO A 69 8.86 13.05 18.61
CA PRO A 69 8.90 11.74 17.96
C PRO A 69 7.93 10.72 18.59
N THR A 70 7.70 10.81 19.91
CA THR A 70 6.80 9.92 20.64
C THR A 70 5.35 10.16 20.26
N THR A 71 4.91 11.43 20.20
CA THR A 71 3.55 11.76 19.77
C THR A 71 3.32 11.40 18.31
N CYS A 72 4.31 11.61 17.43
CA CYS A 72 4.24 11.17 16.04
C CYS A 72 4.10 9.65 15.91
N LYS A 73 4.89 8.87 16.66
CA LYS A 73 4.79 7.40 16.67
C LYS A 73 3.44 6.91 17.13
N ASN A 74 2.91 7.48 18.21
CA ASN A 74 1.58 7.14 18.73
C ASN A 74 0.48 7.51 17.72
N PHE A 75 0.59 8.69 17.09
CA PHE A 75 -0.37 9.11 16.07
C PHE A 75 -0.40 8.16 14.87
N VAL A 76 0.76 7.75 14.36
CA VAL A 76 0.83 6.79 13.25
C VAL A 76 0.25 5.44 13.65
N LYS A 77 0.45 5.01 14.91
CA LYS A 77 -0.12 3.77 15.44
C LYS A 77 -1.65 3.82 15.48
N ASP A 78 -2.23 4.95 15.82
CA ASP A 78 -3.69 5.08 15.99
C ASP A 78 -4.41 5.38 14.66
N TYR A 79 -3.82 6.24 13.82
CA TYR A 79 -4.45 6.76 12.60
C TYR A 79 -3.86 6.25 11.30
N ALA A 80 -2.83 5.40 11.36
CA ALA A 80 -2.12 4.86 10.20
C ALA A 80 -1.67 5.91 9.17
N THR A 81 -1.41 7.15 9.62
CA THR A 81 -1.21 8.31 8.74
C THR A 81 -0.03 9.15 9.22
N CYS A 82 0.76 9.64 8.28
CA CYS A 82 1.77 10.66 8.47
C CYS A 82 1.63 11.76 7.40
N TYR A 83 2.33 12.86 7.59
CA TYR A 83 2.33 13.96 6.63
C TYR A 83 3.07 13.59 5.35
N THR A 84 2.51 14.00 4.20
CA THR A 84 3.15 13.89 2.89
C THR A 84 3.10 15.24 2.17
N GLN A 85 4.14 15.57 1.39
CA GLN A 85 4.14 16.79 0.58
C GLN A 85 3.07 16.78 -0.53
N LEU A 86 2.60 15.59 -0.93
CA LEU A 86 1.57 15.46 -1.96
C LEU A 86 0.22 16.03 -1.52
N SER A 87 -0.05 16.10 -0.21
CA SER A 87 -1.29 16.70 0.31
C SER A 87 -1.39 18.21 0.05
N ARG A 88 -0.27 18.87 -0.28
CA ARG A 88 -0.23 20.30 -0.62
C ARG A 88 -0.80 20.61 -2.00
N LEU A 89 -0.93 19.60 -2.86
CA LEU A 89 -1.48 19.75 -4.20
C LEU A 89 -3.02 19.64 -4.10
N PRO A 90 -3.79 20.73 -4.30
CA PRO A 90 -5.24 20.72 -4.06
C PRO A 90 -6.01 19.76 -4.97
N TYR A 91 -5.45 19.48 -6.15
CA TYR A 91 -6.01 18.57 -7.14
C TYR A 91 -5.60 17.10 -6.90
N PHE A 92 -4.62 16.83 -6.03
CA PHE A 92 -4.07 15.50 -5.86
C PHE A 92 -4.81 14.74 -4.77
N ASN A 93 -5.28 13.55 -5.12
CA ASN A 93 -6.02 12.64 -4.28
C ASN A 93 -5.09 11.51 -3.83
N LEU A 94 -4.67 11.53 -2.57
CA LEU A 94 -3.73 10.57 -1.99
C LEU A 94 -4.24 9.12 -2.04
N VAL A 95 -5.56 8.92 -1.94
CA VAL A 95 -6.19 7.61 -1.92
C VAL A 95 -6.27 7.03 -3.33
N ASN A 96 -6.59 7.86 -4.32
CA ASN A 96 -6.87 7.41 -5.69
C ASN A 96 -5.67 7.55 -6.65
N GLN A 97 -4.76 8.51 -6.41
CA GLN A 97 -3.64 8.82 -7.32
C GLN A 97 -2.29 8.29 -6.81
N VAL A 98 -2.24 7.67 -5.63
CA VAL A 98 -1.11 6.82 -5.22
C VAL A 98 -1.45 5.38 -5.60
N VAL A 99 -1.01 4.98 -6.79
CA VAL A 99 -1.36 3.69 -7.39
C VAL A 99 -0.25 2.69 -7.12
N ILE A 100 -0.66 1.51 -6.68
CA ILE A 100 0.26 0.40 -6.48
C ILE A 100 0.66 -0.17 -7.84
N ASP A 101 1.95 -0.19 -8.14
CA ASP A 101 2.48 -0.86 -9.32
C ASP A 101 2.20 -2.38 -9.22
N PRO A 102 1.35 -2.93 -10.11
CA PRO A 102 1.03 -4.34 -10.08
C PRO A 102 2.25 -5.18 -10.47
N MET A 103 3.13 -4.72 -11.36
CA MET A 103 4.19 -5.59 -11.89
C MET A 103 5.13 -6.06 -10.78
N HIS A 104 5.70 -5.13 -10.01
CA HIS A 104 6.62 -5.49 -8.94
C HIS A 104 5.96 -6.36 -7.85
N ASN A 105 4.72 -6.05 -7.49
CA ASN A 105 4.01 -6.82 -6.46
C ASN A 105 3.52 -8.19 -6.96
N LEU A 106 3.12 -8.29 -8.21
CA LEU A 106 2.63 -9.51 -8.84
C LEU A 106 3.79 -10.49 -9.00
N PHE A 107 4.88 -10.06 -9.63
CA PHE A 107 6.01 -10.94 -9.93
C PHE A 107 6.80 -11.38 -8.68
N LEU A 108 7.03 -10.48 -7.72
CA LEU A 108 7.86 -10.80 -6.54
C LEU A 108 7.06 -11.28 -5.33
N GLY A 109 5.80 -10.82 -5.19
CA GLY A 109 4.96 -11.13 -4.04
C GLY A 109 3.98 -12.26 -4.32
N LEU A 110 3.06 -12.02 -5.26
CA LEU A 110 1.90 -12.90 -5.47
C LEU A 110 2.27 -14.24 -6.08
N ILE A 111 3.16 -14.27 -7.08
CA ILE A 111 3.61 -15.53 -7.69
C ILE A 111 4.28 -16.41 -6.63
N LYS A 112 5.22 -15.87 -5.86
CA LYS A 112 5.87 -16.62 -4.78
C LYS A 112 4.85 -17.11 -3.74
N MET A 113 3.90 -16.27 -3.33
CA MET A 113 2.91 -16.68 -2.34
C MET A 113 1.99 -17.79 -2.88
N HIS A 114 1.44 -17.64 -4.08
CA HIS A 114 0.52 -18.63 -4.64
C HIS A 114 1.22 -19.93 -5.03
N PHE A 115 2.29 -19.86 -5.80
CA PHE A 115 2.98 -21.07 -6.26
C PHE A 115 3.74 -21.74 -5.12
N TYR A 116 4.53 -21.01 -4.33
CA TYR A 116 5.35 -21.65 -3.31
C TYR A 116 4.58 -21.88 -2.01
N ASN A 117 3.95 -20.85 -1.42
CA ASN A 117 3.33 -20.99 -0.09
C ASN A 117 2.00 -21.72 -0.12
N ILE A 118 1.17 -21.55 -1.16
CA ILE A 118 -0.11 -22.26 -1.25
C ILE A 118 0.08 -23.59 -1.95
N TRP A 119 0.64 -23.61 -3.15
CA TRP A 119 0.61 -24.83 -3.94
C TRP A 119 1.65 -25.86 -3.50
N VAL A 120 2.90 -25.45 -3.27
CA VAL A 120 3.96 -26.37 -2.81
C VAL A 120 3.84 -26.66 -1.30
N GLN A 121 3.89 -25.62 -0.45
CA GLN A 121 3.85 -25.80 1.01
C GLN A 121 2.47 -26.28 1.51
N GLY A 122 1.39 -25.84 0.86
CA GLY A 122 0.04 -26.36 1.13
C GLY A 122 -0.24 -27.74 0.53
N LYS A 123 0.75 -28.39 -0.10
CA LYS A 123 0.68 -29.74 -0.70
C LYS A 123 -0.44 -29.91 -1.72
N VAL A 124 -0.86 -28.83 -2.38
CA VAL A 124 -1.84 -28.88 -3.48
C VAL A 124 -1.20 -29.48 -4.73
N LEU A 125 0.06 -29.10 -5.01
CA LEU A 125 0.88 -29.75 -6.04
C LEU A 125 1.53 -31.01 -5.44
N HIS A 126 1.19 -32.17 -5.98
CA HIS A 126 1.79 -33.42 -5.53
C HIS A 126 3.20 -33.59 -6.12
N PRO A 127 4.18 -34.14 -5.35
CA PRO A 127 5.59 -34.17 -5.76
C PRO A 127 5.89 -34.91 -7.07
N ASN A 128 5.01 -35.81 -7.51
CA ASN A 128 5.40 -36.87 -8.45
C ASN A 128 5.14 -36.58 -9.93
N HIS A 129 4.71 -35.37 -10.31
CA HIS A 129 4.67 -35.01 -11.74
C HIS A 129 4.69 -33.50 -11.98
N GLU A 130 3.83 -32.76 -11.29
CA GLU A 130 3.54 -31.35 -11.61
C GLU A 130 4.64 -30.38 -11.14
N LEU A 131 5.30 -30.70 -10.02
CA LEU A 131 6.40 -29.92 -9.44
C LEU A 131 7.67 -30.01 -10.30
N THR A 132 7.96 -31.17 -10.88
CA THR A 132 9.11 -31.38 -11.76
C THR A 132 8.94 -30.63 -13.08
N THR A 133 7.73 -30.64 -13.67
CA THR A 133 7.42 -29.86 -14.87
C THR A 133 7.50 -28.36 -14.60
N PHE A 134 7.02 -27.89 -13.46
CA PHE A 134 7.09 -26.47 -13.08
C PHE A 134 8.55 -26.01 -12.88
N HIS A 135 9.40 -26.83 -12.26
CA HIS A 135 10.84 -26.53 -12.13
C HIS A 135 11.58 -26.43 -13.47
N ASN A 136 11.11 -27.15 -14.50
CA ASN A 136 11.70 -27.09 -15.84
C ASN A 136 11.17 -25.93 -16.70
N MET A 137 10.09 -25.26 -16.28
CA MET A 137 9.50 -24.10 -16.97
C MET A 137 10.05 -22.75 -16.45
N LEU A 138 10.73 -22.75 -15.30
CA LEU A 138 11.44 -21.61 -14.74
C LEU A 138 12.90 -21.58 -15.21
#